data_AF-A0A7I9YQG6-F1
#
_entry.id   AF-A0A7I9YQG6-F1
#
_cell.length_a   1.000
_cell.length_b   1.000
_cell.length_c   1.000
_cell.angle_alpha   90.00
_cell.angle_beta   90.00
_cell.angle_gamma   90.00
#
_symmetry.space_group_name_H-M   'P 1'
#
loop_
_entity.id
_entity.type
_entity.pdbx_description
1 polymer ?
#
loop_
_entity_poly.entity_id
_entity_poly.type
_entity_poly.pdbx_seq_one_letter_code
_entity_poly.pdbx_strand_id
1 'polypeptide(L)'
;MPRFGFDLAGWFTHNADQVRRDLTGYFDGGTESFTGRWFDEFAAIGDPNRFEASDVLAVEALKVVVPPEAAAALLITETDRFNAKLRQIPREQNLWEVRRLDVNVGSPADDLHQALVGLPDIGWVVAGKLLAAKRPKLLPILDNEVNNFLKPPKGLFWVTMHDELSDPSRREAIADVCQAAPAHVSLLRRIDVALWRAAKRDGSTT
;
A
#
# COMPACT_ATOMS: atom_id res chain seq x y z
N MET A 1 -12.82 -12.24 14.01
CA MET A 1 -11.83 -11.41 13.29
C MET A 1 -12.12 -11.52 11.80
N PRO A 2 -12.13 -10.42 11.04
CA PRO A 2 -12.17 -10.47 9.58
C PRO A 2 -11.00 -11.30 9.04
N ARG A 3 -11.20 -11.96 7.90
CA ARG A 3 -10.19 -12.82 7.25
C ARG A 3 -10.23 -12.63 5.75
N PHE A 4 -9.09 -12.81 5.10
CA PHE A 4 -9.00 -12.91 3.64
C PHE A 4 -9.62 -14.22 3.14
N GLY A 5 -9.76 -14.33 1.81
CA GLY A 5 -10.24 -15.54 1.15
C GLY A 5 -9.33 -16.76 1.31
N PHE A 6 -8.11 -16.57 1.81
CA PHE A 6 -7.14 -17.62 2.15
C PHE A 6 -6.24 -17.21 3.31
N ASP A 7 -5.50 -18.17 3.86
CA ASP A 7 -4.51 -17.94 4.91
C ASP A 7 -3.27 -17.21 4.37
N LEU A 8 -3.09 -15.92 4.72
CA LEU A 8 -2.05 -15.08 4.12
C LEU A 8 -0.64 -15.64 4.35
N ALA A 9 -0.27 -15.93 5.60
CA ALA A 9 1.05 -16.46 5.91
C ALA A 9 1.29 -17.84 5.27
N GLY A 10 0.32 -18.75 5.35
CA GLY A 10 0.39 -20.05 4.68
C GLY A 10 0.55 -19.93 3.17
N TRP A 11 -0.11 -18.97 2.52
CA TRP A 11 0.07 -18.70 1.09
C TRP A 11 1.50 -18.23 0.77
N PHE A 12 2.06 -17.30 1.55
CA PHE A 12 3.45 -16.85 1.36
C PHE A 12 4.45 -18.00 1.54
N THR A 13 4.30 -18.80 2.60
CA THR A 13 5.19 -19.95 2.85
C THR A 13 5.08 -20.99 1.75
N HIS A 14 3.87 -21.31 1.28
CA HIS A 14 3.67 -22.28 0.19
C HIS A 14 4.25 -21.81 -1.14
N ASN A 15 4.25 -20.50 -1.41
CA ASN A 15 4.71 -19.92 -2.67
C ASN A 15 6.10 -19.27 -2.58
N ALA A 16 6.89 -19.60 -1.55
CA ALA A 16 8.08 -18.83 -1.18
C ALA A 16 9.08 -18.61 -2.32
N ASP A 17 9.41 -19.65 -3.09
CA ASP A 17 10.37 -19.54 -4.19
C ASP A 17 9.86 -18.67 -5.34
N GLN A 18 8.55 -18.73 -5.62
CA GLN A 18 7.94 -17.91 -6.65
C GLN A 18 7.88 -16.44 -6.20
N VAL A 19 7.51 -16.18 -4.94
CA VAL A 19 7.50 -14.83 -4.38
C VAL A 19 8.91 -14.20 -4.42
N ARG A 20 9.95 -14.94 -4.05
CA ARG A 20 11.34 -14.45 -4.13
C ARG A 20 11.72 -14.05 -5.55
N ARG A 21 11.45 -14.91 -6.54
CA ARG A 21 11.69 -14.61 -7.96
C ARG A 21 10.94 -13.37 -8.43
N ASP A 22 9.69 -13.21 -8.00
CA ASP A 22 8.87 -12.06 -8.36
C ASP A 22 9.39 -10.75 -7.78
N LEU A 23 9.82 -10.76 -6.51
CA LEU A 23 10.37 -9.59 -5.85
C LEU A 23 11.70 -9.17 -6.50
N THR A 24 12.61 -10.12 -6.72
CA THR A 24 13.87 -9.87 -7.46
C THR A 24 13.57 -9.29 -8.84
N GLY A 25 12.69 -9.93 -9.62
CA GLY A 25 12.36 -9.46 -10.96
C GLY A 25 11.71 -8.07 -10.99
N TYR A 26 10.90 -7.74 -9.98
CA TYR A 26 10.23 -6.44 -9.90
C TYR A 26 11.18 -5.30 -9.53
N PHE A 27 12.02 -5.50 -8.51
CA PHE A 27 12.85 -4.45 -7.95
C PHE A 27 14.22 -4.31 -8.62
N ASP A 28 14.84 -5.39 -9.08
CA ASP A 28 16.17 -5.33 -9.72
C ASP A 28 16.09 -4.88 -11.19
N GLY A 29 14.87 -4.70 -11.72
CA GLY A 29 14.63 -4.13 -13.04
C GLY A 29 15.16 -4.98 -14.18
N GLY A 30 14.99 -6.31 -14.09
CA GLY A 30 15.47 -7.32 -15.05
C GLY A 30 14.97 -7.16 -16.49
N THR A 31 14.41 -8.21 -17.10
CA THR A 31 13.98 -8.15 -18.52
C THR A 31 12.77 -7.23 -18.76
N GLU A 32 11.96 -6.98 -17.72
CA GLU A 32 10.84 -6.03 -17.74
C GLU A 32 11.11 -4.92 -16.73
N SER A 33 11.18 -3.67 -17.21
CA SER A 33 11.39 -2.52 -16.34
C SER A 33 10.06 -2.07 -15.72
N PHE A 34 9.77 -2.49 -14.49
CA PHE A 34 8.61 -2.01 -13.74
C PHE A 34 8.84 -0.59 -13.23
N THR A 35 8.07 0.39 -13.72
CA THR A 35 8.11 1.77 -13.21
C THR A 35 7.80 1.85 -11.72
N GLY A 36 6.91 0.98 -11.22
CA GLY A 36 6.48 0.98 -9.83
C GLY A 36 7.55 0.60 -8.82
N ARG A 37 8.73 0.15 -9.26
CA ARG A 37 9.89 -0.02 -8.39
C ARG A 37 10.40 1.30 -7.80
N TRP A 38 10.12 2.41 -8.48
CA TRP A 38 10.53 3.76 -8.05
C TRP A 38 9.55 4.41 -7.05
N PHE A 39 8.42 3.75 -6.74
CA PHE A 39 7.38 4.29 -5.87
C PHE A 39 7.95 4.73 -4.51
N ASP A 40 8.67 3.83 -3.83
CA ASP A 40 9.19 4.07 -2.48
C ASP A 40 10.24 5.19 -2.46
N GLU A 41 11.08 5.27 -3.49
CA GLU A 41 12.09 6.32 -3.63
C GLU A 41 11.46 7.68 -3.86
N PHE A 42 10.50 7.80 -4.77
CA PHE A 42 9.78 9.06 -4.99
C PHE A 42 9.00 9.49 -3.75
N ALA A 43 8.31 8.57 -3.10
CA ALA A 43 7.54 8.84 -1.88
C ALA A 43 8.44 9.34 -0.72
N ALA A 44 9.70 8.90 -0.67
CA ALA A 44 10.65 9.28 0.36
C ALA A 44 11.29 10.67 0.17
N ILE A 45 11.10 11.34 -0.97
CA ILE A 45 11.70 12.65 -1.26
C ILE A 45 11.10 13.77 -0.38
N GLY A 46 9.77 13.76 -0.21
CA GLY A 46 9.03 14.86 0.41
C GLY A 46 8.93 14.77 1.93
N ASP A 47 8.35 15.79 2.56
CA ASP A 47 8.01 15.75 3.98
C ASP A 47 6.97 14.66 4.26
N PRO A 48 7.19 13.75 5.23
CA PRO A 48 6.21 12.71 5.57
C PRO A 48 4.85 13.28 6.02
N ASN A 49 4.77 14.54 6.45
CA ASN A 49 3.56 15.19 6.94
C ASN A 49 2.96 16.23 5.98
N ARG A 50 3.41 16.27 4.72
CA ARG A 50 2.85 17.18 3.70
C ARG A 50 2.73 16.49 2.34
N PHE A 51 1.58 16.56 1.70
CA PHE A 51 1.47 16.17 0.29
C PHE A 51 2.31 17.11 -0.59
N GLU A 52 3.08 16.53 -1.49
CA GLU A 52 4.05 17.18 -2.37
C GLU A 52 4.00 16.55 -3.78
N ALA A 53 4.62 17.21 -4.76
CA ALA A 53 4.66 16.73 -6.14
C ALA A 53 5.33 15.36 -6.28
N SER A 54 6.25 15.03 -5.38
CA SER A 54 6.90 13.71 -5.32
C SER A 54 5.92 12.58 -5.01
N ASP A 55 4.86 12.83 -4.22
CA ASP A 55 3.83 11.82 -3.94
C ASP A 55 2.97 11.53 -5.17
N VAL A 56 2.68 12.57 -5.97
CA VAL A 56 1.98 12.42 -7.24
C VAL A 56 2.80 11.54 -8.18
N LEU A 57 4.10 11.87 -8.34
CA LEU A 57 5.01 11.08 -9.17
C LEU A 57 5.17 9.64 -8.68
N ALA A 58 5.24 9.43 -7.36
CA ALA A 58 5.28 8.11 -6.76
C ALA A 58 4.05 7.30 -7.18
N VAL A 59 2.87 7.85 -6.96
CA VAL A 59 1.60 7.18 -7.28
C VAL A 59 1.47 6.90 -8.78
N GLU A 60 1.94 7.81 -9.65
CA GLU A 60 1.98 7.60 -11.10
C GLU A 60 2.93 6.48 -11.54
N ALA A 61 4.03 6.27 -10.82
CA ALA A 61 4.91 5.12 -11.05
C ALA A 61 4.17 3.78 -10.92
N LEU A 62 3.07 3.74 -10.16
CA LEU A 62 2.15 2.60 -10.02
C LEU A 62 1.03 2.56 -11.08
N LYS A 63 1.23 3.23 -12.22
CA LYS A 63 0.34 3.24 -13.40
C LYS A 63 -1.09 3.69 -13.09
N VAL A 64 -1.25 4.66 -12.20
CA VAL A 64 -2.48 5.41 -11.99
C VAL A 64 -2.23 6.88 -12.26
N VAL A 65 -3.27 7.68 -12.44
CA VAL A 65 -3.15 9.12 -12.70
C VAL A 65 -3.74 9.88 -11.51
N VAL A 66 -3.06 10.95 -11.09
CA VAL A 66 -3.66 11.97 -10.22
C VAL A 66 -4.08 13.14 -11.11
N PRO A 67 -5.39 13.38 -11.29
CA PRO A 67 -5.87 14.48 -12.13
C PRO A 67 -5.28 15.83 -11.69
N PRO A 68 -4.96 16.75 -12.62
CA PRO A 68 -4.37 18.04 -12.28
C PRO A 68 -5.17 18.85 -11.25
N GLU A 69 -6.51 18.82 -11.30
CA GLU A 69 -7.36 19.51 -10.32
C GLU A 69 -7.25 18.90 -8.91
N ALA A 70 -7.17 17.57 -8.82
CA ALA A 70 -6.94 16.90 -7.54
C ALA A 70 -5.53 17.19 -7.00
N ALA A 71 -4.52 17.22 -7.88
CA ALA A 71 -3.16 17.62 -7.51
C ALA A 71 -3.11 19.09 -7.05
N ALA A 72 -3.79 20.00 -7.74
CA ALA A 72 -3.89 21.41 -7.34
C ALA A 72 -4.58 21.56 -5.97
N ALA A 73 -5.62 20.77 -5.69
CA ALA A 73 -6.24 20.74 -4.37
C ALA A 73 -5.25 20.34 -3.27
N LEU A 74 -4.48 19.26 -3.49
CA LEU A 74 -3.51 18.78 -2.50
C LEU A 74 -2.32 19.71 -2.28
N LEU A 75 -1.85 20.35 -3.35
CA LEU A 75 -0.55 21.02 -3.36
C LEU A 75 -0.65 22.54 -3.27
N ILE A 76 -1.79 23.13 -3.67
CA ILE A 76 -1.94 24.57 -3.86
C ILE A 76 -3.13 25.13 -3.06
N THR A 77 -4.34 24.61 -3.27
CA THR A 77 -5.57 25.30 -2.80
C THR A 77 -6.11 24.79 -1.46
N GLU A 78 -5.93 23.51 -1.13
CA GLU A 78 -6.42 22.88 0.12
C GLU A 78 -5.30 22.23 0.96
N THR A 79 -4.06 22.64 0.74
CA THR A 79 -2.84 22.09 1.35
C THR A 79 -2.95 21.92 2.87
N ASP A 80 -3.42 22.94 3.59
CA ASP A 80 -3.53 22.90 5.05
C ASP A 80 -4.57 21.89 5.54
N ARG A 81 -5.71 21.77 4.84
CA ARG A 81 -6.79 20.83 5.18
C ARG A 81 -6.27 19.39 5.11
N PHE A 82 -5.64 19.01 4.00
CA PHE A 82 -5.14 17.65 3.81
C PHE A 82 -3.95 17.34 4.71
N ASN A 83 -3.01 18.28 4.85
CA ASN A 83 -1.84 18.07 5.69
C ASN A 83 -2.21 18.03 7.19
N ALA A 84 -3.23 18.77 7.63
CA ALA A 84 -3.75 18.69 8.99
C ALA A 84 -4.35 17.32 9.30
N LYS A 85 -5.09 16.73 8.35
CA LYS A 85 -5.60 15.35 8.46
C LYS A 85 -4.46 14.33 8.47
N LEU A 86 -3.48 14.48 7.57
CA LEU A 86 -2.33 13.57 7.49
C LEU A 86 -1.54 13.53 8.80
N ARG A 87 -1.34 14.68 9.46
CA ARG A 87 -0.64 14.78 10.75
C ARG A 87 -1.34 14.05 11.91
N GLN A 88 -2.62 13.69 11.77
CA GLN A 88 -3.31 12.88 12.78
C GLN A 88 -2.96 11.39 12.68
N ILE A 89 -2.34 10.97 11.58
CA ILE A 89 -1.93 9.59 11.35
C ILE A 89 -0.46 9.44 11.75
N PRO A 90 -0.11 8.50 12.64
CA PRO A 90 1.28 8.30 13.07
C PRO A 90 2.24 8.05 11.90
N ARG A 91 3.40 8.70 11.90
CA ARG A 91 4.39 8.56 10.82
C ARG A 91 5.37 7.39 11.01
N GLU A 92 5.84 7.16 12.24
CA GLU A 92 6.92 6.21 12.57
C GLU A 92 6.39 4.93 13.25
N GLN A 93 5.24 4.42 12.82
CA GLN A 93 4.70 3.17 13.35
C GLN A 93 4.41 2.20 12.21
N ASN A 94 4.71 0.93 12.43
CA ASN A 94 4.27 -0.16 11.57
C ASN A 94 2.79 -0.45 11.81
N LEU A 95 2.13 -1.05 10.82
CA LEU A 95 0.71 -1.41 10.90
C LEU A 95 0.37 -2.22 12.16
N TRP A 96 1.22 -3.17 12.55
CA TRP A 96 1.00 -4.01 13.73
C TRP A 96 1.37 -3.35 15.07
N GLU A 97 1.89 -2.12 15.06
CA GLU A 97 2.26 -1.39 16.28
C GLU A 97 1.15 -0.44 16.75
N VAL A 98 0.31 0.03 15.82
CA VAL A 98 -0.84 0.87 16.16
C VAL A 98 -1.98 0.04 16.75
N ARG A 99 -2.90 0.72 17.45
CA ARG A 99 -4.10 0.02 17.92
C ARG A 99 -4.93 -0.36 16.70
N ARG A 100 -5.57 -1.52 16.76
CA ARG A 100 -6.49 -1.99 15.71
C ARG A 100 -7.55 -0.96 15.30
N LEU A 101 -7.98 -0.12 16.24
CA LEU A 101 -8.96 0.96 15.98
C LEU A 101 -8.40 2.11 15.14
N ASP A 102 -7.09 2.33 15.15
CA ASP A 102 -6.43 3.43 14.43
C ASP A 102 -6.41 3.19 12.91
N VAL A 103 -6.74 1.97 12.46
CA VAL A 103 -6.85 1.57 11.05
C VAL A 103 -8.25 1.03 10.69
N ASN A 104 -9.24 1.26 11.55
CA ASN A 104 -10.62 0.87 11.32
C ASN A 104 -11.43 1.99 10.66
N VAL A 105 -12.65 1.68 10.23
CA VAL A 105 -13.61 2.66 9.72
C VAL A 105 -13.84 3.76 10.77
N GLY A 106 -13.81 5.02 10.34
CA GLY A 106 -13.89 6.21 11.19
C GLY A 106 -12.59 6.57 11.91
N SER A 107 -11.46 5.92 11.62
CA SER A 107 -10.15 6.37 12.12
C SER A 107 -9.65 7.59 11.34
N PRO A 108 -8.63 8.32 11.83
CA PRO A 108 -8.02 9.41 11.08
C PRO A 108 -7.49 9.00 9.70
N ALA A 109 -7.08 7.74 9.52
CA ALA A 109 -6.65 7.21 8.23
C ALA A 109 -7.83 7.02 7.27
N ASP A 110 -8.96 6.50 7.75
CA ASP A 110 -10.19 6.36 6.96
C ASP A 110 -10.75 7.75 6.61
N ASP A 111 -10.79 8.68 7.57
CA ASP A 111 -11.24 10.05 7.34
C ASP A 111 -10.42 10.79 6.27
N LEU A 112 -9.10 10.58 6.24
CA LEU A 112 -8.26 11.13 5.17
C LEU A 112 -8.47 10.40 3.85
N HIS A 113 -8.65 9.07 3.85
CA HIS A 113 -8.98 8.32 2.64
C HIS A 113 -10.28 8.82 2.01
N GLN A 114 -11.35 8.97 2.79
CA GLN A 114 -12.63 9.50 2.31
C GLN A 114 -12.50 10.94 1.80
N ALA A 115 -11.70 11.78 2.48
CA ALA A 115 -11.44 13.14 2.02
C ALA A 115 -10.70 13.17 0.67
N LEU A 116 -9.76 12.25 0.44
CA LEU A 116 -9.06 12.09 -0.84
C LEU A 116 -9.99 11.57 -1.92
N VAL A 117 -10.85 10.58 -1.63
CA VAL A 117 -11.88 10.07 -2.55
C VAL A 117 -12.89 11.16 -2.96
N GLY A 118 -13.10 12.15 -2.09
CA GLY A 118 -13.95 13.31 -2.39
C GLY A 118 -13.34 14.31 -3.39
N LEU A 119 -12.06 14.17 -3.77
CA LEU A 119 -11.44 15.02 -4.79
C LEU A 119 -11.93 14.63 -6.20
N PRO A 120 -11.97 15.59 -7.15
CA PRO A 120 -12.40 15.32 -8.52
C PRO A 120 -11.62 14.16 -9.15
N ASP A 121 -12.37 13.16 -9.65
CA ASP A 121 -11.85 11.99 -10.36
C ASP A 121 -10.83 11.13 -9.57
N ILE A 122 -10.79 11.25 -8.23
CA ILE A 122 -9.98 10.39 -7.37
C ILE A 122 -10.81 9.20 -6.85
N GLY A 123 -10.51 8.02 -7.37
CA GLY A 123 -11.05 6.76 -6.85
C GLY A 123 -10.32 6.26 -5.60
N TRP A 124 -10.94 5.29 -4.91
CA TRP A 124 -10.41 4.67 -3.68
C TRP A 124 -9.00 4.08 -3.83
N VAL A 125 -8.64 3.59 -5.03
CA VAL A 125 -7.29 3.06 -5.34
C VAL A 125 -6.24 4.16 -5.29
N VAL A 126 -6.52 5.31 -5.92
CA VAL A 126 -5.57 6.43 -5.97
C VAL A 126 -5.42 7.06 -4.59
N ALA A 127 -6.52 7.26 -3.88
CA ALA A 127 -6.51 7.72 -2.48
C ALA A 127 -5.69 6.80 -1.57
N GLY A 128 -5.85 5.48 -1.70
CA GLY A 128 -5.08 4.49 -0.94
C GLY A 128 -3.58 4.54 -1.27
N LYS A 129 -3.21 4.69 -2.54
CA LYS A 129 -1.81 4.81 -2.97
C LYS A 129 -1.14 6.10 -2.46
N LEU A 130 -1.86 7.23 -2.45
CA LEU A 130 -1.38 8.48 -1.85
C LEU A 130 -1.12 8.33 -0.34
N LEU A 131 -2.01 7.65 0.37
CA LEU A 131 -1.82 7.33 1.79
C LEU A 131 -0.62 6.41 2.03
N ALA A 132 -0.45 5.38 1.20
CA ALA A 132 0.69 4.48 1.29
C ALA A 132 2.02 5.18 1.00
N ALA A 133 2.04 6.17 0.09
CA ALA A 133 3.22 6.99 -0.16
C ALA A 133 3.63 7.75 1.11
N LYS A 134 2.67 8.29 1.85
CA LYS A 134 2.94 9.03 3.11
C LYS A 134 3.14 8.16 4.34
N ARG A 135 2.57 6.96 4.36
CA ARG A 135 2.56 6.05 5.51
C ARG A 135 2.97 4.64 5.08
N PRO A 136 4.15 4.46 4.46
CA PRO A 136 4.52 3.20 3.80
C PRO A 136 4.64 2.01 4.76
N LYS A 137 4.89 2.26 6.04
CA LYS A 137 4.96 1.23 7.10
C LYS A 137 3.60 0.92 7.74
N LEU A 138 2.61 1.80 7.57
CA LEU A 138 1.33 1.76 8.30
C LEU A 138 0.14 1.48 7.40
N LEU A 139 0.05 2.08 6.21
CA LEU A 139 -1.12 1.97 5.33
C LEU A 139 -0.77 1.16 4.09
N PRO A 140 -1.28 -0.08 3.95
CA PRO A 140 -0.98 -0.93 2.80
C PRO A 140 -1.73 -0.48 1.55
N ILE A 141 -1.12 -0.72 0.38
CA ILE A 141 -1.74 -0.51 -0.93
C ILE A 141 -2.80 -1.59 -1.17
N LEU A 142 -3.90 -1.19 -1.80
CA LEU A 142 -4.89 -2.08 -2.37
C LEU A 142 -5.29 -1.54 -3.75
N ASP A 143 -5.25 -2.40 -4.75
CA ASP A 143 -5.84 -2.15 -6.06
C ASP A 143 -6.90 -3.21 -6.38
N ASN A 144 -7.51 -3.11 -7.56
CA ASN A 144 -8.55 -4.05 -7.98
C ASN A 144 -8.03 -5.49 -8.09
N GLU A 145 -6.79 -5.70 -8.54
CA GLU A 145 -6.21 -7.03 -8.74
C GLU A 145 -5.99 -7.72 -7.40
N VAL A 146 -5.32 -7.02 -6.47
CA VAL A 146 -5.04 -7.54 -5.13
C VAL A 146 -6.35 -7.69 -4.34
N ASN A 147 -7.31 -6.78 -4.51
CA ASN A 147 -8.63 -6.93 -3.89
C ASN A 147 -9.38 -8.18 -4.37
N ASN A 148 -9.37 -8.46 -5.67
CA ASN A 148 -10.02 -9.64 -6.23
C ASN A 148 -9.32 -10.95 -5.82
N PHE A 149 -8.00 -10.89 -5.66
CA PHE A 149 -7.18 -12.01 -5.22
C PHE A 149 -7.37 -12.31 -3.73
N LEU A 150 -7.22 -11.31 -2.86
CA LEU A 150 -7.32 -11.46 -1.41
C LEU A 150 -8.76 -11.61 -0.91
N LYS A 151 -9.74 -11.04 -1.62
CA LYS A 151 -11.17 -11.00 -1.21
C LYS A 151 -11.35 -10.53 0.24
N PRO A 152 -10.81 -9.36 0.64
CA PRO A 152 -11.02 -8.85 1.99
C PRO A 152 -12.51 -8.62 2.28
N PRO A 153 -12.95 -8.71 3.54
CA PRO A 153 -14.28 -8.25 3.91
C PRO A 153 -14.43 -6.77 3.53
N LYS A 154 -15.59 -6.42 2.96
CA LYS A 154 -15.83 -5.11 2.36
C LYS A 154 -15.51 -3.97 3.34
N GLY A 155 -14.61 -3.07 2.93
CA GLY A 155 -14.20 -1.91 3.73
C GLY A 155 -13.27 -2.22 4.92
N LEU A 156 -12.86 -3.48 5.10
CA LEU A 156 -12.06 -3.90 6.26
C LEU A 156 -10.65 -4.36 5.89
N PHE A 157 -10.13 -3.97 4.72
CA PHE A 157 -8.82 -4.41 4.25
C PHE A 157 -7.68 -4.07 5.23
N TRP A 158 -7.56 -2.81 5.67
CA TRP A 158 -6.49 -2.40 6.59
C TRP A 158 -6.58 -3.11 7.94
N VAL A 159 -7.79 -3.27 8.47
CA VAL A 159 -8.03 -4.01 9.72
C VAL A 159 -7.69 -5.49 9.56
N THR A 160 -7.99 -6.09 8.41
CA THR A 160 -7.65 -7.50 8.14
C THR A 160 -6.14 -7.66 8.03
N MET A 161 -5.44 -6.75 7.33
CA MET A 161 -3.97 -6.72 7.31
C MET A 161 -3.36 -6.54 8.71
N HIS A 162 -3.97 -5.69 9.55
CA HIS A 162 -3.57 -5.51 10.95
C HIS A 162 -3.69 -6.81 11.73
N ASP A 163 -4.86 -7.47 11.66
CA ASP A 163 -5.11 -8.73 12.36
C ASP A 163 -4.12 -9.83 11.92
N GLU A 164 -3.80 -9.90 10.63
CA GLU A 164 -2.84 -10.87 10.07
C GLU A 164 -1.40 -10.63 10.53
N LEU A 165 -0.95 -9.37 10.53
CA LEU A 165 0.44 -9.00 10.83
C LEU A 165 0.70 -8.72 12.31
N SER A 166 -0.34 -8.68 13.15
CA SER A 166 -0.21 -8.52 14.60
C SER A 166 0.39 -9.76 15.26
N ASP A 167 0.16 -10.95 14.71
CA ASP A 167 0.82 -12.18 15.15
C ASP A 167 2.29 -12.17 14.68
N PRO A 168 3.27 -12.14 15.60
CA PRO A 168 4.69 -12.10 15.23
C PRO A 168 5.13 -13.30 14.38
N SER A 169 4.61 -14.50 14.65
CA SER A 169 5.02 -15.72 13.94
C SER A 169 4.59 -15.69 12.48
N ARG A 170 3.36 -15.22 12.22
CA ARG A 170 2.82 -15.04 10.86
C ARG A 170 3.58 -13.95 10.11
N ARG A 171 3.83 -12.83 10.79
CA ARG A 171 4.57 -11.70 10.23
C ARG A 171 6.00 -12.07 9.87
N GLU A 172 6.71 -12.79 10.74
CA GLU A 172 8.08 -13.26 10.51
C GLU A 172 8.13 -14.23 9.33
N ALA A 173 7.20 -15.19 9.25
CA ALA A 173 7.11 -16.11 8.12
C ALA A 173 6.93 -15.38 6.78
N ILE A 174 6.11 -14.32 6.72
CA ILE A 174 5.95 -13.50 5.52
C ILE A 174 7.23 -12.68 5.23
N ALA A 175 7.81 -12.05 6.27
CA ALA A 175 9.01 -11.23 6.13
C ALA A 175 10.20 -12.04 5.60
N ASP A 176 10.38 -13.28 6.05
CA ASP A 176 11.44 -14.19 5.59
C ASP A 176 11.32 -14.54 4.11
N VAL A 177 10.09 -14.74 3.62
CA VAL A 177 9.85 -14.95 2.19
C VAL A 177 10.15 -13.68 1.39
N CYS A 178 9.86 -12.50 1.95
CA CYS A 178 10.03 -11.21 1.30
C CYS A 178 11.45 -10.61 1.38
N GLN A 179 12.46 -11.35 1.87
CA GLN A 179 13.84 -10.85 2.02
C GLN A 179 14.53 -10.50 0.69
N ALA A 180 14.05 -11.03 -0.44
CA ALA A 180 14.60 -10.77 -1.76
C ALA A 180 14.36 -9.33 -2.26
N ALA A 181 13.46 -8.55 -1.62
CA ALA A 181 13.24 -7.16 -1.96
C ALA A 181 14.24 -6.22 -1.24
N PRO A 182 14.53 -5.02 -1.80
CA PRO A 182 15.45 -4.07 -1.19
C PRO A 182 15.08 -3.69 0.25
N ALA A 183 16.10 -3.50 1.09
CA ALA A 183 15.92 -3.25 2.53
C ALA A 183 15.10 -1.98 2.85
N HIS A 184 15.18 -0.95 2.00
CA HIS A 184 14.46 0.31 2.18
C HIS A 184 12.95 0.20 1.90
N VAL A 185 12.51 -0.84 1.17
CA VAL A 185 11.10 -1.07 0.85
C VAL A 185 10.39 -1.67 2.07
N SER A 186 9.24 -1.12 2.44
CA SER A 186 8.47 -1.58 3.61
C SER A 186 7.93 -3.00 3.42
N LEU A 187 7.70 -3.74 4.52
CA LEU A 187 7.09 -5.07 4.43
C LEU A 187 5.72 -5.04 3.73
N LEU A 188 4.91 -4.01 3.98
CA LEU A 188 3.61 -3.84 3.34
C LEU A 188 3.73 -3.73 1.81
N ARG A 189 4.73 -2.97 1.33
CA ARG A 189 4.98 -2.84 -0.10
C ARG A 189 5.51 -4.13 -0.73
N ARG A 190 6.34 -4.89 -0.01
CA ARG A 190 6.79 -6.23 -0.46
C ARG A 190 5.62 -7.20 -0.59
N ILE A 191 4.70 -7.20 0.38
CA ILE A 191 3.48 -8.00 0.33
C ILE A 191 2.62 -7.61 -0.87
N ASP A 192 2.39 -6.31 -1.08
CA ASP A 192 1.62 -5.78 -2.20
C ASP A 192 2.19 -6.24 -3.55
N VAL A 193 3.51 -6.08 -3.79
CA VAL A 193 4.14 -6.54 -5.04
C VAL A 193 4.00 -8.04 -5.22
N ALA A 194 4.24 -8.84 -4.17
CA ALA A 194 4.14 -10.30 -4.25
C ALA A 194 2.72 -10.76 -4.63
N LEU A 195 1.70 -10.18 -3.98
CA LEU A 195 0.29 -10.49 -4.23
C LEU A 195 -0.16 -9.99 -5.61
N TRP A 196 0.25 -8.80 -6.01
CA TRP A 196 -0.07 -8.26 -7.33
C TRP A 196 0.52 -9.11 -8.45
N ARG A 197 1.79 -9.55 -8.31
CA ARG A 197 2.45 -10.47 -9.25
C ARG A 197 1.71 -11.80 -9.34
N ALA A 198 1.23 -12.34 -8.22
CA ALA A 198 0.42 -13.54 -8.20
C ALA A 198 -0.93 -13.36 -8.89
N ALA A 199 -1.67 -12.29 -8.55
CA ALA A 199 -2.96 -11.97 -9.15
C ALA A 199 -2.85 -11.83 -10.68
N LYS A 200 -1.80 -11.18 -11.18
CA LYS A 200 -1.55 -11.06 -12.62
C LYS A 200 -1.29 -12.39 -13.31
N ARG A 201 -0.65 -13.37 -12.66
CA ARG A 201 -0.47 -14.71 -13.23
C ARG A 201 -1.76 -15.51 -13.26
N ASP A 202 -2.53 -15.49 -12.17
CA ASP A 202 -3.81 -16.18 -12.10
C ASP A 202 -4.78 -15.67 -13.18
N GLY A 203 -4.86 -14.35 -13.34
CA GLY A 203 -5.69 -13.73 -14.39
C GLY A 203 -5.16 -13.91 -15.83
N SER A 204 -3.90 -14.32 -16.01
CA SER A 204 -3.36 -14.65 -17.34
C SER A 204 -3.61 -16.11 -17.75
N THR A 205 -4.15 -16.93 -16.84
CA THR A 205 -4.41 -18.37 -17.05
C THR A 205 -5.88 -18.64 -17.44
N THR A 206 -6.69 -17.59 -17.56
CA THR A 206 -8.08 -17.59 -18.09
C THR A 206 -8.14 -16.88 -19.42
#